data_AF-A0A559M0Q4-F1
#
_entry.id   AF-A0A559M0Q4-F1
#
_cell.length_a   1.000
_cell.length_b   1.000
_cell.length_c   1.000
_cell.angle_alpha   90.00
_cell.angle_beta   90.00
_cell.angle_gamma   90.00
#
_symmetry.space_group_name_H-M   'P 1'
#
loop_
_entity.id
_entity.type
_entity.pdbx_description
1 polymer ?
#
loop_
_entity_poly.entity_id
_entity_poly.type
_entity_poly.pdbx_seq_one_letter_code
_entity_poly.pdbx_strand_id
1 'polypeptide(L)'
;MSSMRNAVQRRNHRERGQPEERKKWGLLEKSKDYKLRAADHKVKKTKLKQLKQKVLDKNPDEFYCKPNPYTQKPHLLCELRSQELC
;
A
#
# COMPACT_ATOMS: atom_id res chain seq x y z
N MET A 1 41.43 13.28 -3.86
CA MET A 1 40.80 14.23 -4.80
C MET A 1 41.07 13.76 -6.22
N SER A 2 40.09 13.74 -7.12
CA SER A 2 40.27 13.28 -8.51
C SER A 2 40.52 14.46 -9.44
N SER A 3 41.79 14.78 -9.70
CA SER A 3 42.17 16.09 -10.30
C SER A 3 42.00 16.20 -11.83
N MET A 4 41.87 15.11 -12.58
CA MET A 4 41.69 15.16 -14.05
C MET A 4 40.57 14.27 -14.61
N ARG A 5 39.87 13.48 -13.77
CA ARG A 5 38.80 12.56 -14.24
C ARG A 5 37.51 13.27 -14.63
N ASN A 6 37.29 14.49 -14.14
CA ASN A 6 36.09 15.31 -14.39
C ASN A 6 36.31 16.44 -15.42
N ALA A 7 37.55 16.66 -15.87
CA ALA A 7 37.88 17.74 -16.82
C ALA A 7 37.46 17.41 -18.27
N VAL A 8 37.31 16.12 -18.59
CA VAL A 8 36.86 15.65 -19.91
C VAL A 8 35.39 15.26 -19.83
N GLN A 9 34.53 15.93 -20.60
CA GLN A 9 33.12 15.55 -20.69
C GLN A 9 32.99 14.12 -21.23
N ARG A 10 32.33 13.26 -20.45
CA ARG A 10 32.00 11.89 -20.85
C ARG A 10 30.81 11.93 -21.81
N ARG A 11 30.76 10.98 -22.74
CA ARG A 11 29.65 10.84 -23.68
C ARG A 11 28.39 10.43 -22.90
N ASN A 12 27.27 11.12 -23.17
CA ASN A 12 25.99 10.72 -22.60
C ASN A 12 25.49 9.45 -23.29
N HIS A 13 25.27 8.39 -22.51
CA HIS A 13 24.67 7.15 -23.01
C HIS A 13 23.15 7.30 -23.05
N ARG A 14 22.58 7.25 -24.26
CA ARG A 14 21.13 7.30 -24.46
C ARG A 14 20.53 5.90 -24.28
N GLU A 15 19.33 5.85 -23.72
CA GLU A 15 18.59 4.62 -23.53
C GLU A 15 17.96 4.14 -24.85
N ARG A 16 17.87 2.82 -25.05
CA ARG A 16 17.26 2.21 -26.24
C ARG A 16 15.73 2.08 -26.08
N GLY A 17 15.01 2.29 -27.18
CA GLY A 17 13.56 2.08 -27.27
C GLY A 17 13.14 0.60 -27.33
N GLN A 18 11.82 0.36 -27.33
CA GLN A 18 11.21 -0.95 -27.54
C GLN A 18 11.33 -1.35 -29.02
N PRO A 19 11.67 -2.62 -29.35
CA PRO A 19 11.65 -3.10 -30.74
C PRO A 19 10.27 -2.98 -31.38
N GLU A 20 10.23 -2.67 -32.67
CA GLU A 20 9.00 -2.47 -33.46
C GLU A 20 8.02 -3.66 -33.36
N GLU A 21 8.54 -4.88 -33.50
CA GLU A 21 7.77 -6.13 -33.40
C GLU A 21 7.05 -6.30 -32.06
N ARG A 22 7.59 -5.71 -30.99
CA ARG A 22 7.09 -5.84 -29.62
C ARG A 22 6.32 -4.62 -29.13
N LYS A 23 6.01 -3.67 -30.02
CA LYS A 23 5.21 -2.47 -29.67
C LYS A 23 3.84 -2.81 -29.08
N LYS A 24 3.26 -3.97 -29.39
CA LYS A 24 1.95 -4.37 -28.84
C LYS A 24 1.93 -4.47 -27.31
N TRP A 25 3.09 -4.73 -26.68
CA TRP A 25 3.21 -4.93 -25.23
C TRP A 25 3.42 -3.63 -24.46
N GLY A 26 3.35 -2.48 -25.13
CA GLY A 26 3.55 -1.17 -24.53
C GLY A 26 5.03 -0.82 -24.32
N LEU A 27 5.26 0.07 -23.34
CA LEU A 27 6.59 0.60 -23.03
C LEU A 27 7.50 -0.48 -22.41
N LEU A 28 8.76 -0.50 -22.83
CA LEU A 28 9.79 -1.36 -22.25
C LEU A 28 10.24 -0.84 -20.89
N GLU A 29 9.80 -1.48 -19.81
CA GLU A 29 10.27 -1.15 -18.45
C GLU A 29 11.80 -1.21 -18.37
N LYS A 30 12.41 -0.21 -17.73
CA LYS A 30 13.84 -0.16 -17.43
C LYS A 30 14.09 -0.37 -15.94
N SER A 31 15.37 -0.44 -15.56
CA SER A 31 15.77 -0.64 -14.16
C SER A 31 15.21 0.45 -13.22
N LYS A 32 15.06 1.70 -13.71
CA LYS A 32 14.46 2.79 -12.95
C LYS A 32 12.99 2.50 -12.63
N ASP A 33 12.21 2.10 -13.63
CA ASP A 33 10.78 1.78 -13.48
C ASP A 33 10.59 0.57 -12.58
N TYR A 34 11.43 -0.46 -12.74
CA TYR A 34 11.44 -1.64 -11.87
C TYR A 34 11.64 -1.26 -10.39
N LYS A 35 12.57 -0.36 -10.09
CA LYS A 35 12.83 0.09 -8.72
C LYS A 35 11.61 0.76 -8.10
N LEU A 36 10.93 1.63 -8.86
CA LEU A 36 9.69 2.29 -8.43
C LEU A 36 8.58 1.26 -8.17
N ARG A 37 8.34 0.37 -9.15
CA ARG A 37 7.34 -0.71 -9.04
C ARG A 37 7.61 -1.63 -7.85
N ALA A 38 8.87 -1.98 -7.59
CA ALA A 38 9.26 -2.80 -6.46
C ALA A 38 9.05 -2.09 -5.12
N ALA A 39 9.35 -0.79 -5.03
CA ALA A 39 9.11 0.03 -3.85
C ALA A 39 7.62 0.09 -3.52
N ASP A 40 6.77 0.39 -4.51
CA ASP A 40 5.31 0.44 -4.35
C ASP A 40 4.74 -0.89 -3.88
N HIS A 41 5.19 -2.00 -4.48
CA HIS A 41 4.77 -3.33 -4.07
C HIS A 41 5.17 -3.64 -2.63
N LYS A 42 6.38 -3.24 -2.21
CA LYS A 42 6.85 -3.42 -0.83
C LYS A 42 5.99 -2.62 0.17
N VAL A 43 5.61 -1.38 -0.17
CA VAL A 43 4.72 -0.56 0.67
C VAL A 43 3.36 -1.24 0.82
N LYS A 44 2.74 -1.69 -0.28
CA LYS A 44 1.46 -2.40 -0.26
C LYS A 44 1.52 -3.69 0.58
N LYS A 45 2.58 -4.49 0.40
CA LYS A 45 2.79 -5.73 1.16
C LYS A 45 2.92 -5.45 2.67
N THR A 46 3.68 -4.42 3.04
CA THR A 46 3.86 -4.03 4.45
C THR A 46 2.55 -3.58 5.08
N LYS A 47 1.77 -2.75 4.37
CA LYS A 47 0.44 -2.32 4.82
C LYS A 47 -0.50 -3.50 5.04
N LEU A 48 -0.55 -4.44 4.09
CA LEU A 48 -1.38 -5.65 4.22
C LEU A 48 -0.95 -6.50 5.41
N LYS A 49 0.35 -6.64 5.66
CA LYS A 49 0.86 -7.37 6.83
C LYS A 49 0.41 -6.72 8.14
N GLN A 50 0.52 -5.40 8.25
CA GLN A 50 0.06 -4.66 9.43
C GLN A 50 -1.44 -4.79 9.66
N LEU A 51 -2.26 -4.72 8.60
CA LEU A 51 -3.71 -4.91 8.70
C LEU A 51 -4.04 -6.33 9.17
N LYS A 52 -3.38 -7.35 8.63
CA LYS A 52 -3.55 -8.74 9.08
C LYS A 52 -3.19 -8.90 10.55
N GLN A 53 -2.08 -8.31 10.98
CA GLN A 53 -1.66 -8.36 12.39
C GLN A 53 -2.71 -7.69 13.30
N LYS A 54 -3.20 -6.51 12.94
CA LYS A 54 -4.27 -5.82 13.69
C LYS A 54 -5.56 -6.64 13.79
N VAL A 55 -5.89 -7.43 12.76
CA VAL A 55 -7.07 -8.30 12.79
C VAL A 55 -6.85 -9.50 13.71
N LEU A 56 -5.65 -10.08 13.71
CA LEU A 56 -5.30 -11.20 14.59
C LEU A 56 -5.24 -10.78 16.06
N ASP A 57 -4.72 -9.59 16.34
CA ASP A 57 -4.55 -9.07 17.71
C ASP A 57 -5.83 -8.39 18.23
N LYS A 58 -6.91 -8.38 17.46
CA LYS A 58 -8.15 -7.70 17.85
C LYS A 58 -8.83 -8.44 18.99
N ASN A 59 -9.06 -7.75 20.11
CA ASN A 59 -9.85 -8.30 21.20
C ASN A 59 -11.35 -8.29 20.83
N PRO A 60 -12.05 -9.44 20.89
CA PRO A 60 -13.49 -9.50 20.60
C PRO A 60 -14.35 -8.61 21.50
N ASP A 61 -13.87 -8.27 22.70
CA ASP A 61 -14.62 -7.49 23.69
C ASP A 61 -14.35 -5.96 23.63
N GLU A 62 -13.57 -5.48 22.66
CA GLU A 62 -13.32 -4.04 22.49
C GLU A 62 -14.59 -3.27 22.08
N PHE A 63 -15.16 -2.52 23.02
CA PHE A 63 -16.31 -1.64 22.78
C PHE A 63 -15.89 -0.22 22.40
N TYR A 64 -16.39 0.28 21.27
CA TYR A 64 -16.20 1.66 20.82
C TYR A 64 -17.51 2.45 21.01
N CYS A 65 -17.52 3.41 21.93
CA CYS A 65 -18.71 4.22 22.30
C CYS A 65 -19.17 5.22 21.20
N LYS A 66 -18.43 5.33 20.09
CA LYS A 66 -18.80 6.24 19.01
C LYS A 66 -19.88 5.59 18.13
N PRO A 67 -21.06 6.20 17.97
CA PRO A 67 -22.08 5.67 17.08
C PRO A 67 -21.54 5.67 15.64
N ASN A 68 -21.58 4.51 14.99
CA ASN A 68 -21.24 4.38 13.57
C ASN A 68 -22.47 4.75 12.73
N PRO A 69 -22.38 5.75 11.82
CA PRO A 69 -23.53 6.17 11.00
C PRO A 69 -24.00 5.14 9.96
N TYR A 70 -23.28 4.03 9.76
CA TYR A 70 -23.56 3.05 8.69
C TYR A 70 -23.74 1.59 9.16
N THR A 71 -23.82 1.31 10.46
CA THR A 71 -24.05 -0.07 10.93
C THR A 71 -25.51 -0.49 10.80
N GLN A 72 -25.81 -1.39 9.86
CA GLN A 72 -26.89 -2.37 10.07
C GLN A 72 -26.39 -3.39 11.12
N LYS A 73 -27.08 -3.42 12.26
CA LYS A 73 -26.75 -4.19 13.48
C LYS A 73 -26.46 -5.67 13.19
N PRO A 74 -25.31 -6.24 13.60
CA PRO A 74 -25.25 -7.63 13.99
C PRO A 74 -25.42 -7.67 15.52
N HIS A 75 -26.63 -7.98 15.98
CA HIS A 75 -27.10 -8.10 17.37
C HIS A 75 -27.95 -6.92 17.91
N LEU A 76 -29.27 -7.12 17.84
CA LEU A 76 -30.21 -6.64 18.85
C LEU A 76 -29.87 -7.32 20.17
N LEU A 77 -29.38 -6.60 21.17
CA LEU A 77 -29.50 -6.93 22.61
C LEU A 77 -28.88 -5.80 23.45
N CYS A 78 -29.51 -4.63 23.43
CA CYS A 78 -29.43 -3.66 24.53
C CYS A 78 -30.68 -2.78 24.51
N GLU A 79 -31.83 -3.42 24.42
CA GLU A 79 -33.12 -2.79 24.71
C GLU A 79 -33.78 -3.68 25.78
N LEU A 80 -33.99 -3.08 26.96
CA LEU A 80 -35.04 -3.40 27.93
C LEU A 80 -34.89 -4.68 28.79
N ARG A 81 -34.07 -4.66 29.85
CA ARG A 81 -34.33 -5.43 31.10
C ARG A 81 -33.74 -4.80 32.37
N SER A 82 -33.77 -3.47 32.49
CA SER A 82 -33.35 -2.80 33.75
C SER A 82 -34.17 -1.58 34.12
N GLN A 83 -35.33 -1.37 33.48
CA GLN A 83 -36.28 -0.32 33.87
C GLN A 83 -37.72 -0.85 33.82
N GLU A 84 -37.98 -1.94 34.53
CA GLU A 84 -39.22 -2.02 35.29
C GLU A 84 -38.83 -1.78 36.76
N LEU A 85 -38.73 -0.49 37.10
CA LEU A 85 -39.06 -0.01 38.44
C LEU A 85 -40.59 0.14 38.46
N CYS A 86 -41.28 -0.95 38.77
CA CYS A 86 -42.56 -0.98 39.47
C CYS A 86 -42.75 -2.38 40.05
#